data_AF-F3FTP1-F1
#
_entry.id   AF-F3FTP1-F1
#
_cell.length_a   1.000
_cell.length_b   1.000
_cell.length_c   1.000
_cell.angle_alpha   90.00
_cell.angle_beta   90.00
_cell.angle_gamma   90.00
#
_symmetry.space_group_name_H-M   'P 1'
#
loop_
_entity.id
_entity.type
_entity.pdbx_description
1 polymer ?
#
loop_
_entity_poly.entity_id
_entity_poly.type
_entity_poly.pdbx_seq_one_letter_code
_entity_poly.pdbx_strand_id
1 'polypeptide(L)'
;MPQALPGALLVSGHFDPLKLVDGDFQRCELQMPASIQRSVAKRQTEFLAGRLCAREAMRQLDGRLHVPAVGEDRAPIWPADVCGSITHSTGWAAAA
;
A
#
# COMPACT_ATOMS: atom_id res chain seq x y z
N MET A 1 -25.97 1.08 -7.32
CA MET A 1 -24.60 1.50 -6.97
C MET A 1 -24.20 0.82 -5.66
N PRO A 2 -22.95 0.41 -5.46
CA PRO A 2 -22.53 -0.16 -4.18
C PRO A 2 -22.76 0.87 -3.07
N GLN A 3 -23.35 0.43 -1.96
CA GLN A 3 -23.62 1.28 -0.80
C GLN A 3 -22.32 1.45 -0.01
N ALA A 4 -21.96 2.70 0.29
CA ALA A 4 -20.83 2.99 1.18
C ALA A 4 -21.16 2.46 2.59
N LEU A 5 -20.26 1.65 3.13
CA LEU A 5 -20.37 1.13 4.49
C LEU A 5 -19.72 2.14 5.46
N PRO A 6 -20.42 2.58 6.52
CA PRO A 6 -19.81 3.42 7.54
C PRO A 6 -18.58 2.75 8.14
N GLY A 7 -17.47 3.48 8.25
CA GLY A 7 -16.20 2.96 8.75
C GLY A 7 -15.38 2.14 7.76
N ALA A 8 -15.81 2.03 6.50
CA ALA A 8 -15.00 1.47 5.42
C ALA A 8 -14.65 2.56 4.41
N LEU A 9 -13.42 2.53 3.90
CA LEU A 9 -13.04 3.35 2.75
C LEU A 9 -12.30 2.54 1.71
N LEU A 10 -12.21 3.08 0.49
CA LEU A 10 -11.37 2.55 -0.57
C LEU A 10 -10.47 3.67 -1.07
N VAL A 11 -9.16 3.48 -0.98
CA VAL A 11 -8.17 4.33 -1.63
C VAL A 11 -7.52 3.55 -2.76
N SER A 12 -7.46 4.14 -3.94
CA SER A 12 -6.80 3.55 -5.10
C SER A 12 -5.94 4.56 -5.85
N GLY A 13 -4.95 4.06 -6.58
CA GLY A 13 -4.06 4.88 -7.37
C GLY A 13 -3.45 4.11 -8.53
N HIS A 14 -3.15 4.84 -9.60
CA HIS A 14 -2.42 4.30 -10.75
C HIS A 14 -0.91 4.37 -10.49
N PHE A 15 -0.17 3.36 -10.97
CA PHE A 15 1.28 3.33 -10.97
C PHE A 15 1.80 2.80 -12.31
N ASP A 16 3.04 3.16 -12.64
CA ASP A 16 3.73 2.69 -13.84
C ASP A 16 5.06 2.04 -13.44
N PRO A 17 5.21 0.71 -13.61
CA PRO A 17 6.46 0.00 -13.33
C PRO A 17 7.70 0.56 -14.02
N LEU A 18 7.53 1.23 -15.16
CA LEU A 18 8.63 1.78 -15.96
C LEU A 18 9.12 3.13 -15.42
N LYS A 19 8.38 3.75 -14.49
CA LYS A 19 8.71 5.03 -13.88
C LYS A 19 9.31 4.93 -12.49
N LEU A 20 9.44 3.72 -11.95
CA LEU A 20 10.13 3.52 -10.67
C LEU A 20 11.60 3.89 -10.83
N VAL A 21 12.06 4.83 -10.01
CA VAL A 21 13.46 5.27 -9.98
C VAL A 21 14.07 5.06 -8.59
N ASP A 22 15.39 4.99 -8.55
CA ASP A 22 16.12 4.90 -7.30
C ASP A 22 15.77 6.08 -6.38
N GLY A 23 15.48 5.75 -5.11
CA GLY A 23 15.10 6.72 -4.09
C GLY A 23 13.59 6.95 -3.94
N ASP A 24 12.72 6.42 -4.81
CA ASP A 24 11.26 6.61 -4.66
C ASP A 24 10.73 6.09 -3.32
N PHE A 25 11.21 4.93 -2.87
CA PHE A 25 10.90 4.41 -1.53
C PHE A 25 11.24 5.42 -0.42
N GLN A 26 12.44 6.03 -0.48
CA GLN A 26 12.86 7.01 0.50
C GLN A 26 12.02 8.30 0.42
N ARG A 27 11.75 8.83 -0.77
CA ARG A 27 10.90 10.02 -0.97
C ARG A 27 9.47 9.81 -0.46
N CYS A 28 8.99 8.58 -0.56
CA CYS A 28 7.70 8.18 -0.04
C CYS A 28 7.72 7.81 1.45
N GLU A 29 8.88 7.88 2.12
CA GLU A 29 9.07 7.48 3.52
C GLU A 29 8.68 6.02 3.79
N LEU A 30 9.02 5.14 2.85
CA LEU A 30 8.75 3.71 2.90
C LEU A 30 10.04 2.92 2.87
N GLN A 31 10.19 1.98 3.79
CA GLN A 31 11.31 1.04 3.75
C GLN A 31 11.05 -0.03 2.71
N MET A 32 12.07 -0.34 1.90
CA MET A 32 12.03 -1.46 0.97
C MET A 32 12.56 -2.71 1.70
N PRO A 33 11.71 -3.69 2.04
CA PRO A 33 12.19 -4.91 2.69
C PRO A 33 13.02 -5.76 1.72
N ALA A 34 13.92 -6.58 2.25
CA ALA A 34 14.85 -7.39 1.45
C ALA A 34 14.16 -8.30 0.41
N SER A 35 12.96 -8.81 0.72
CA SER A 35 12.14 -9.61 -0.21
C SER A 35 11.69 -8.80 -1.43
N ILE A 36 11.41 -7.52 -1.26
CA ILE A 36 11.03 -6.60 -2.34
C ILE A 36 12.25 -6.07 -3.07
N GLN A 37 13.34 -5.77 -2.35
CA GLN A 37 14.60 -5.32 -2.95
C GLN A 37 15.15 -6.31 -3.99
N ARG A 38 15.00 -7.63 -3.75
CA ARG A 38 15.41 -8.69 -4.68
C ARG A 38 14.42 -8.95 -5.81
N SER A 39 13.25 -8.30 -5.78
CA SER A 39 12.21 -8.47 -6.79
C SER A 39 12.42 -7.54 -7.99
N VAL A 40 11.81 -7.88 -9.13
CA VAL A 40 11.80 -7.04 -10.33
C VAL A 40 11.07 -5.70 -10.10
N ALA A 41 11.39 -4.67 -10.90
CA ALA A 41 10.83 -3.31 -10.78
C ALA A 41 9.29 -3.27 -10.72
N LYS A 42 8.62 -4.13 -11.51
CA LYS A 42 7.15 -4.27 -11.45
C LYS A 42 6.66 -4.60 -10.04
N ARG A 43 7.26 -5.59 -9.39
CA ARG A 43 6.84 -6.02 -8.05
C ARG A 43 7.19 -4.99 -6.98
N GLN A 44 8.32 -4.30 -7.13
CA GLN A 44 8.70 -3.19 -6.25
C GLN A 44 7.68 -2.05 -6.33
N THR A 45 7.27 -1.67 -7.54
CA THR A 45 6.29 -0.62 -7.78
C THR A 45 4.91 -0.99 -7.25
N GLU A 46 4.46 -2.24 -7.48
CA GLU A 46 3.21 -2.77 -6.90
C GLU A 46 3.19 -2.68 -5.38
N PHE A 47 4.29 -3.06 -4.72
CA PHE A 47 4.41 -2.99 -3.27
C PHE A 47 4.35 -1.53 -2.78
N LEU A 48 5.13 -0.65 -3.40
CA LEU A 48 5.18 0.77 -3.06
C LEU A 48 3.79 1.42 -3.20
N ALA A 49 3.15 1.25 -4.34
CA ALA A 49 1.83 1.82 -4.63
C ALA A 49 0.75 1.28 -3.66
N GLY A 50 0.76 -0.03 -3.39
CA GLY A 50 -0.16 -0.64 -2.42
C GLY A 50 0.03 -0.10 -1.00
N ARG A 51 1.28 0.08 -0.56
CA ARG A 51 1.58 0.65 0.77
C ARG A 51 1.23 2.13 0.88
N LEU A 52 1.37 2.90 -0.20
CA LEU A 52 0.89 4.28 -0.25
C LEU A 52 -0.63 4.37 -0.14
N CYS A 53 -1.37 3.49 -0.85
CA CYS A 53 -2.83 3.42 -0.71
C CYS A 53 -3.23 3.08 0.72
N ALA A 54 -2.56 2.11 1.35
CA ALA A 54 -2.86 1.72 2.74
C ALA A 54 -2.58 2.85 3.75
N ARG A 55 -1.49 3.59 3.58
CA ARG A 55 -1.19 4.77 4.42
C ARG A 55 -2.26 5.84 4.29
N GLU A 56 -2.63 6.17 3.06
CA GLU A 56 -3.66 7.16 2.81
C GLU A 56 -5.03 6.70 3.32
N ALA A 57 -5.33 5.40 3.22
CA ALA A 57 -6.53 4.81 3.78
C ALA A 57 -6.61 5.04 5.31
N MET A 58 -5.56 4.70 6.06
CA MET A 58 -5.53 4.94 7.50
C MET A 58 -5.59 6.43 7.85
N ARG A 59 -4.89 7.28 7.09
CA ARG A 59 -4.93 8.73 7.28
C ARG A 59 -6.37 9.27 7.14
N GLN A 60 -7.16 8.74 6.22
CA GLN A 60 -8.56 9.15 6.04
C GLN A 60 -9.49 8.51 7.08
N LEU A 61 -9.20 7.28 7.51
CA LEU A 61 -10.02 6.57 8.49
C LEU A 61 -9.93 7.18 9.89
N ASP A 62 -8.72 7.54 10.33
CA ASP A 62 -8.48 7.96 11.73
C ASP A 62 -7.38 9.03 11.90
N GLY A 63 -6.77 9.51 10.81
CA GLY A 63 -5.75 10.56 10.84
C GLY A 63 -4.31 10.06 11.05
N ARG A 64 -4.08 8.76 11.29
CA ARG A 64 -2.72 8.22 11.48
C ARG A 64 -1.97 8.11 10.15
N LEU A 65 -0.74 8.65 10.13
CA LEU A 65 0.24 8.39 9.07
C LEU A 65 1.00 7.09 9.36
N HIS A 66 0.29 5.97 9.32
CA HIS A 66 0.86 4.64 9.52
C HIS A 66 1.04 3.93 8.16
N VAL A 67 1.94 2.95 8.08
CA VAL A 67 2.03 2.03 6.95
C VAL A 67 2.01 0.63 7.54
N PRO A 68 1.13 -0.28 7.09
CA PRO A 68 1.08 -1.62 7.66
C PRO A 68 2.42 -2.33 7.42
N ALA A 69 2.99 -2.85 8.50
CA ALA A 69 4.22 -3.64 8.43
C ALA A 69 3.99 -4.91 7.60
N VAL A 70 5.08 -5.58 7.20
CA VAL A 70 5.02 -6.86 6.49
C VAL A 70 5.15 -7.98 7.51
N GLY A 71 4.12 -8.80 7.66
CA GLY A 71 4.15 -10.01 8.48
C GLY A 71 4.96 -11.14 7.86
N GLU A 72 5.13 -12.23 8.63
CA GLU A 72 5.95 -13.38 8.24
C GLU A 72 5.45 -14.07 6.95
N ASP A 73 4.14 -14.13 6.76
CA ASP A 73 3.47 -14.65 5.56
C ASP A 73 3.36 -13.62 4.41
N ARG A 74 3.92 -12.42 4.62
CA ARG A 74 3.83 -11.22 3.77
C ARG A 74 2.49 -10.48 3.83
N ALA A 75 1.57 -10.88 4.71
CA ALA A 75 0.34 -10.12 4.94
C ALA A 75 0.66 -8.75 5.57
N PRO A 76 -0.13 -7.71 5.26
CA PRO A 76 -0.05 -6.45 5.99
C PRO A 76 -0.46 -6.66 7.46
N ILE A 77 0.38 -6.22 8.39
CA ILE A 77 0.03 -6.15 9.82
C ILE A 77 -0.63 -4.80 10.05
N TRP A 78 -1.95 -4.83 10.23
CA TRP A 78 -2.74 -3.65 10.58
C TRP A 78 -2.67 -3.36 12.10
N PRO A 79 -2.93 -2.11 12.52
CA PRO A 79 -3.18 -1.78 13.92
C PRO A 79 -4.33 -2.62 14.51
N ALA A 80 -4.31 -2.85 15.83
CA ALA A 80 -5.28 -3.74 16.49
C ALA A 80 -6.76 -3.33 16.31
N ASP A 81 -7.01 -2.04 16.05
CA ASP A 81 -8.33 -1.44 15.89
C ASP A 81 -8.77 -1.29 14.43
N VAL A 82 -7.94 -1.72 13.47
CA VAL A 82 -8.20 -1.61 12.03
C VAL A 82 -7.97 -2.96 11.37
N CYS A 83 -8.81 -3.30 10.41
CA CYS A 83 -8.55 -4.38 9.47
C CYS A 83 -8.60 -3.83 8.05
N GLY A 84 -7.98 -4.55 7.12
CA GLY A 84 -8.01 -4.14 5.74
C GLY A 84 -7.32 -5.11 4.79
N SER A 85 -7.32 -4.76 3.52
CA SER A 85 -6.68 -5.50 2.44
C SER A 85 -5.93 -4.56 1.52
N ILE A 86 -4.89 -5.08 0.87
CA ILE A 86 -4.13 -4.38 -0.16
C ILE A 86 -4.14 -5.25 -1.40
N THR A 87 -4.54 -4.68 -2.53
CA THR A 87 -4.57 -5.37 -3.81
C THR A 87 -3.89 -4.54 -4.90
N HIS A 88 -3.44 -5.20 -5.95
CA HIS A 88 -2.93 -4.56 -7.14
C HIS A 88 -3.28 -5.38 -8.38
N SER A 89 -3.52 -4.70 -9.50
CA SER A 89 -3.73 -5.32 -10.79
C SER A 89 -3.47 -4.31 -11.89
N THR A 90 -2.76 -4.71 -12.94
CA THR A 90 -2.66 -3.96 -14.22
C THR A 90 -2.44 -2.44 -14.06
N GLY A 91 -1.42 -2.04 -13.31
CA GLY A 91 -1.08 -0.61 -13.10
C GLY A 91 -1.94 0.10 -12.06
N TRP A 92 -2.80 -0.60 -11.34
CA TRP A 92 -3.58 -0.06 -10.22
C TRP A 92 -3.21 -0.75 -8.92
N ALA A 93 -3.16 0.02 -7.85
CA ALA A 93 -3.15 -0.48 -6.49
C ALA A 93 -4.33 0.09 -5.71
N ALA A 94 -4.80 -0.64 -4.71
CA ALA A 94 -5.85 -0.17 -3.82
C ALA A 94 -5.69 -0.76 -2.42
N ALA A 95 -6.23 -0.04 -1.43
CA ALA A 95 -6.39 -0.50 -0.06
C ALA A 95 -7.77 -0.12 0.47
N ALA A 96 -8.35 -0.99 1.29
CA ALA A 96 -9.63 -0.80 1.95
C ALA A 96 -9.63 -1.45 3.33
#